data_AF-A0A514WXX0-F1
#
_entry.id   AF-A0A514WXX0-F1
#
_cell.length_a   1.000
_cell.length_b   1.000
_cell.length_c   1.000
_cell.angle_alpha   90.00
_cell.angle_beta   90.00
_cell.angle_gamma   90.00
#
_symmetry.space_group_name_H-M   'P 1'
#
loop_
_entity.id
_entity.type
_entity.pdbx_description
1 polymer ?
#
loop_
_entity_poly.entity_id
_entity_poly.type
_entity_poly.pdbx_seq_one_letter_code
_entity_poly.pdbx_strand_id
1 'polypeptide(L)'
;MVVRRLNKSTLLLPLMLTLQGFNAFAGDANPQISNPHLLSKAVQLQITPRGMKYFDQNLSNILGNMGVKLDEGYFPAMSWKADKPINPDDYTKDNPEMVATYKQIKDMLSTWLVGFSLNPHLPTVQIGESGYVAQFSKFGLVTDEALMRQLGKRDGAVLAIELEVKKFTLSSQSIIAWDLNNEFLGKAGLENVTLSIGDGTTPLKMRLPFYIRMNASGQMEFEALELENNLDQTAIAFQYQKLIIPTFAVEVNGKKFYLNTQEVDKLLTKQAPLLIEKVRSNLGELTRKTLPEMLNQKAKEFLAGNLEQIQDMSPPGKEANDNRPDFKWGLRLQNINLNKSLNVDVTAYVEDTLNSKSAPRAIDKSRGDVALNLLPMEQYDIALSLDRSVINRVLQLSFERKNFEKIENGGDVMKLVAMPTIDYVKPLTDVALKPQETFVKLHVSIENKPDSTFLKETIVLDFDIVAKLAQMKDKDGLQLILYKIDENTMTMDEKYLSTAGKLLNGIWRGKVYAGIREELKKKCATWATTQANIPGSLPLPPEVLGMKLDINRLLMDSTGHLVMYLNYAKTGAK
;
A
#
# COMPACT_ATOMS: atom_id res chain seq x y z
N MET A 1 12.15 40.70 -15.50
CA MET A 1 10.76 40.38 -15.10
C MET A 1 10.42 39.06 -15.78
N VAL A 2 10.56 37.94 -15.07
CA VAL A 2 10.62 36.58 -15.65
C VAL A 2 9.24 35.94 -15.54
N VAL A 3 8.65 35.62 -16.70
CA VAL A 3 7.34 35.00 -16.87
C VAL A 3 7.44 33.51 -16.48
N ARG A 4 6.71 33.12 -15.43
CA ARG A 4 6.54 31.72 -15.01
C ARG A 4 5.67 30.99 -16.03
N ARG A 5 6.23 29.94 -16.64
CA ARG A 5 5.48 28.90 -17.37
C ARG A 5 4.68 28.08 -16.36
N LEU A 6 3.36 28.04 -16.52
CA LEU A 6 2.47 27.10 -15.84
C LEU A 6 2.52 25.75 -16.58
N ASN A 7 3.01 24.72 -15.88
CA ASN A 7 3.01 23.35 -16.38
C ASN A 7 1.58 22.79 -16.42
N LYS A 8 1.21 22.29 -17.61
CA LYS A 8 0.02 21.46 -17.84
C LYS A 8 0.32 20.03 -17.38
N SER A 9 -0.24 19.59 -16.25
CA SER A 9 -0.48 18.17 -15.93
C SER A 9 -1.05 18.00 -14.51
N THR A 10 -2.31 18.34 -14.32
CA THR A 10 -3.06 18.05 -13.09
C THR A 10 -4.42 17.55 -13.54
N LEU A 11 -4.63 16.21 -13.57
CA LEU A 11 -5.96 15.56 -13.59
C LEU A 11 -5.96 14.00 -13.62
N LEU A 12 -4.83 13.30 -13.42
CA LEU A 12 -4.78 11.82 -13.36
C LEU A 12 -4.11 11.25 -12.09
N LEU A 13 -4.02 12.06 -11.03
CA LEU A 13 -3.30 11.73 -9.80
C LEU A 13 -4.02 10.84 -8.76
N PRO A 14 -5.37 10.69 -8.65
CA PRO A 14 -5.94 10.03 -7.47
C PRO A 14 -5.81 8.50 -7.41
N LEU A 15 -5.60 7.80 -8.53
CA LEU A 15 -5.60 6.32 -8.55
C LEU A 15 -4.22 5.71 -8.23
N MET A 16 -3.13 6.43 -8.53
CA MET A 16 -1.76 6.04 -8.20
C MET A 16 -1.36 6.40 -6.75
N LEU A 17 -2.13 7.28 -6.10
CA LEU A 17 -1.93 7.69 -4.70
C LEU A 17 -2.56 6.71 -3.70
N THR A 18 -3.11 5.60 -4.16
CA THR A 18 -3.84 4.63 -3.30
C THR A 18 -2.93 3.59 -2.64
N LEU A 19 -1.63 3.65 -2.91
CA LEU A 19 -0.59 2.99 -2.08
C LEU A 19 -0.23 3.81 -0.82
N GLN A 20 -0.86 4.96 -0.59
CA GLN A 20 -0.72 5.78 0.64
C GLN A 20 -1.49 5.22 1.85
N GLY A 21 -2.01 3.99 1.78
CA GLY A 21 -2.62 3.34 2.94
C GLY A 21 -1.58 2.83 3.96
N PHE A 22 -0.29 2.83 3.60
CA PHE A 22 0.72 3.10 4.60
C PHE A 22 0.76 4.62 4.69
N ASN A 23 0.55 5.20 5.88
CA ASN A 23 1.14 6.49 6.21
C ASN A 23 2.68 6.34 6.12
N ALA A 24 3.18 6.18 4.90
CA ALA A 24 4.45 6.66 4.47
C ALA A 24 4.31 8.17 4.57
N PHE A 25 4.70 8.68 5.73
CA PHE A 25 5.36 9.96 5.79
C PHE A 25 6.31 10.00 4.60
N ALA A 26 5.93 10.73 3.56
CA ALA A 26 6.82 11.08 2.48
C ALA A 26 7.99 11.81 3.13
N GLY A 27 9.10 11.08 3.32
CA GLY A 27 10.33 11.57 3.91
C GLY A 27 10.12 12.50 5.10
N ASP A 28 9.64 11.98 6.23
CA ASP A 28 10.01 12.65 7.47
C ASP A 28 11.54 12.66 7.48
N ALA A 29 12.12 13.84 7.66
CA ALA A 29 13.54 14.16 7.53
C ALA A 29 14.39 13.52 8.66
N ASN A 30 14.15 12.25 8.93
CA ASN A 30 14.94 11.44 9.82
C ASN A 30 16.23 11.07 9.09
N PRO A 31 17.41 11.27 9.70
CA PRO A 31 18.68 11.05 9.03
C PRO A 31 18.75 9.62 8.49
N GLN A 32 18.96 9.50 7.17
CA GLN A 32 19.18 8.21 6.53
C GLN A 32 20.36 7.53 7.23
N ILE A 33 20.13 6.30 7.70
CA ILE A 33 21.22 5.45 8.17
C ILE A 33 21.94 4.97 6.93
N SER A 34 23.18 5.42 6.74
CA SER A 34 23.95 5.16 5.52
C SER A 34 24.26 3.68 5.31
N ASN A 35 24.34 2.89 6.39
CA ASN A 35 24.58 1.44 6.34
C ASN A 35 23.83 0.71 7.47
N PRO A 36 22.52 0.42 7.33
CA PRO A 36 21.78 -0.32 8.35
C PRO A 36 22.15 -1.81 8.33
N HIS A 37 22.18 -2.44 9.50
CA HIS A 37 22.35 -3.88 9.66
C HIS A 37 21.02 -4.60 9.37
N LEU A 38 20.82 -4.95 8.11
CA LEU A 38 19.59 -5.59 7.65
C LEU A 38 19.42 -7.01 8.23
N LEU A 39 18.23 -7.23 8.80
CA LEU A 39 17.69 -8.54 9.16
C LEU A 39 16.86 -9.04 7.98
N SER A 40 17.39 -10.05 7.28
CA SER A 40 16.71 -10.73 6.17
C SER A 40 15.48 -11.48 6.64
N LYS A 41 14.38 -11.47 5.85
CA LYS A 41 13.11 -12.16 6.16
C LYS A 41 12.57 -11.83 7.57
N ALA A 42 12.83 -10.62 8.05
CA ALA A 42 12.44 -10.20 9.39
C ALA A 42 10.94 -10.18 9.60
N VAL A 43 10.20 -9.78 8.55
CA VAL A 43 8.75 -9.82 8.52
C VAL A 43 8.30 -10.51 7.24
N GLN A 44 7.38 -11.45 7.36
CA GLN A 44 6.75 -12.09 6.20
C GLN A 44 5.24 -11.98 6.30
N LEU A 45 4.62 -11.52 5.24
CA LEU A 45 3.18 -11.34 5.14
C LEU A 45 2.63 -12.30 4.08
N GLN A 46 1.55 -12.99 4.40
CA GLN A 46 0.78 -13.79 3.46
C GLN A 46 -0.67 -13.33 3.49
N ILE A 47 -1.15 -12.82 2.37
CA ILE A 47 -2.56 -12.47 2.16
C ILE A 47 -3.23 -13.65 1.48
N THR A 48 -4.19 -14.28 2.16
CA THR A 48 -4.86 -15.51 1.68
C THR A 48 -5.82 -15.21 0.53
N PRO A 49 -6.31 -16.22 -0.22
CA PRO A 49 -7.41 -16.02 -1.17
C PRO A 49 -8.62 -15.29 -0.56
N ARG A 50 -8.93 -15.60 0.70
CA ARG A 50 -9.99 -14.94 1.45
C ARG A 50 -9.66 -13.47 1.71
N GLY A 51 -8.42 -13.17 2.11
CA GLY A 51 -7.95 -11.80 2.31
C GLY A 51 -7.89 -10.98 1.02
N MET A 52 -7.48 -11.59 -0.11
CA MET A 52 -7.42 -10.92 -1.42
C MET A 52 -8.83 -10.56 -1.91
N LYS A 53 -9.83 -11.42 -1.65
CA LYS A 53 -11.24 -11.15 -1.99
C LYS A 53 -11.82 -9.92 -1.29
N TYR A 54 -11.25 -9.51 -0.15
CA TYR A 54 -11.68 -8.28 0.51
C TYR A 54 -11.44 -7.05 -0.38
N PHE A 55 -10.27 -6.97 -1.02
CA PHE A 55 -9.92 -5.85 -1.91
C PHE A 55 -10.70 -5.88 -3.24
N ASP A 56 -11.07 -7.05 -3.73
CA ASP A 56 -11.98 -7.21 -4.88
C ASP A 56 -13.34 -6.54 -4.62
N GLN A 57 -13.83 -6.62 -3.38
CA GLN A 57 -15.18 -6.17 -3.02
C GLN A 57 -15.22 -4.77 -2.40
N ASN A 58 -14.13 -4.30 -1.78
CA ASN A 58 -14.14 -3.10 -0.93
C ASN A 58 -13.17 -2.01 -1.37
N LEU A 59 -12.49 -2.12 -2.52
CA LEU A 59 -11.51 -1.11 -2.93
C LEU A 59 -12.11 0.31 -2.93
N SER A 60 -13.31 0.50 -3.49
CA SER A 60 -13.97 1.82 -3.48
C SER A 60 -14.13 2.40 -2.06
N ASN A 61 -14.53 1.57 -1.09
CA ASN A 61 -14.69 2.00 0.31
C ASN A 61 -13.34 2.34 0.94
N ILE A 62 -12.30 1.55 0.66
CA ILE A 62 -10.93 1.80 1.12
C ILE A 62 -10.45 3.16 0.59
N LEU A 63 -10.65 3.44 -0.70
CA LEU A 63 -10.29 4.71 -1.30
C LEU A 63 -11.12 5.89 -0.77
N GLY A 64 -12.41 5.66 -0.53
CA GLY A 64 -13.31 6.63 0.08
C GLY A 64 -12.85 7.04 1.49
N ASN A 65 -12.39 6.07 2.29
CA ASN A 65 -11.80 6.35 3.62
C ASN A 65 -10.51 7.18 3.52
N MET A 66 -9.80 7.10 2.39
CA MET A 66 -8.63 7.93 2.09
C MET A 66 -8.99 9.28 1.45
N GLY A 67 -10.28 9.63 1.36
CA GLY A 67 -10.75 10.89 0.81
C GLY A 67 -10.85 10.92 -0.72
N VAL A 68 -10.70 9.78 -1.40
CA VAL A 68 -10.81 9.68 -2.85
C VAL A 68 -12.25 9.33 -3.22
N LYS A 69 -12.93 10.23 -3.93
CA LYS A 69 -14.21 9.96 -4.58
C LYS A 69 -14.01 9.90 -6.09
N LEU A 70 -14.42 8.80 -6.72
CA LEU A 70 -14.32 8.60 -8.16
C LEU A 70 -15.66 8.70 -8.87
N ASP A 71 -16.77 8.83 -8.14
CA ASP A 71 -18.13 8.81 -8.69
C ASP A 71 -18.48 10.10 -9.44
N GLU A 72 -17.77 11.19 -9.17
CA GLU A 72 -17.98 12.49 -9.82
C GLU A 72 -16.67 13.24 -9.99
N GLY A 73 -16.60 14.08 -11.02
CA GLY A 73 -15.49 15.00 -11.20
C GLY A 73 -15.85 16.21 -12.05
N TYR A 74 -15.10 17.29 -11.86
CA TYR A 74 -15.29 18.57 -12.53
C TYR A 74 -14.02 18.95 -13.30
N PHE A 75 -14.22 19.49 -14.49
CA PHE A 75 -13.19 20.02 -15.36
C PHE A 75 -13.52 21.50 -15.67
N PRO A 76 -12.59 22.43 -15.39
CA PRO A 76 -12.79 23.83 -15.76
C PRO A 76 -12.87 23.97 -17.28
N ALA A 77 -13.47 25.06 -17.74
CA ALA A 77 -13.55 25.37 -19.16
C ALA A 77 -12.15 25.37 -19.81
N MET A 78 -12.06 24.75 -20.98
CA MET A 78 -10.83 24.59 -21.74
C MET A 78 -10.92 25.35 -23.05
N SER A 79 -9.80 25.93 -23.48
CA SER A 79 -9.68 26.55 -24.79
C SER A 79 -8.41 26.04 -25.46
N TRP A 80 -8.55 25.64 -26.71
CA TRP A 80 -7.47 25.26 -27.60
C TRP A 80 -7.49 26.20 -28.79
N LYS A 81 -6.31 26.71 -29.15
CA LYS A 81 -6.10 27.53 -30.34
C LYS A 81 -4.95 26.91 -31.11
N ALA A 82 -5.09 26.79 -32.43
CA ALA A 82 -3.98 26.37 -33.27
C ALA A 82 -2.83 27.39 -33.19
N ASP A 83 -1.61 26.91 -32.96
CA ASP A 83 -0.43 27.78 -32.83
C ASP A 83 -0.04 28.42 -34.17
N LYS A 84 -0.36 27.77 -35.28
CA LYS A 84 -0.12 28.22 -36.65
C LYS A 84 -1.32 27.91 -37.53
N PRO A 85 -1.49 28.62 -38.66
CA PRO A 85 -2.55 28.29 -39.60
C PRO A 85 -2.42 26.86 -40.10
N ILE A 86 -3.54 26.15 -40.20
CA ILE A 86 -3.62 24.78 -40.69
C ILE A 86 -3.94 24.76 -42.18
N ASN A 87 -3.42 23.76 -42.89
CA ASN A 87 -3.80 23.48 -44.27
C ASN A 87 -4.77 22.28 -44.29
N PRO A 88 -6.02 22.44 -44.76
CA PRO A 88 -6.97 21.34 -44.89
C PRO A 88 -6.44 20.15 -45.70
N ASP A 89 -5.53 20.38 -46.65
CA ASP A 89 -4.91 19.32 -47.45
C ASP A 89 -4.10 18.32 -46.63
N ASP A 90 -3.53 18.75 -45.50
CA ASP A 90 -2.72 17.89 -44.63
C ASP A 90 -3.57 16.77 -44.01
N TYR A 91 -4.90 16.93 -43.97
CA TYR A 91 -5.86 15.97 -43.43
C TYR A 91 -6.48 15.04 -44.48
N THR A 92 -6.04 15.11 -45.74
CA THR A 92 -6.61 14.30 -46.85
C THR A 92 -6.53 12.80 -46.58
N LYS A 93 -5.47 12.34 -45.91
CA LYS A 93 -5.27 10.93 -45.58
C LYS A 93 -6.29 10.43 -44.55
N ASP A 94 -6.60 11.25 -43.56
CA ASP A 94 -7.43 10.86 -42.42
C ASP A 94 -8.91 11.20 -42.63
N ASN A 95 -9.24 12.17 -43.48
CA ASN A 95 -10.60 12.63 -43.75
C ASN A 95 -10.81 13.01 -45.24
N PRO A 96 -10.64 12.09 -46.20
CA PRO A 96 -10.61 12.40 -47.63
C PRO A 96 -11.91 13.06 -48.14
N GLU A 97 -13.06 12.58 -47.70
CA GLU A 97 -14.37 13.12 -48.12
C GLU A 97 -14.62 14.55 -47.62
N MET A 98 -14.22 14.85 -46.39
CA MET A 98 -14.36 16.21 -45.84
C MET A 98 -13.43 17.20 -46.53
N VAL A 99 -12.19 16.79 -46.82
CA VAL A 99 -11.25 17.65 -47.57
C VAL A 99 -11.73 17.88 -49.00
N ALA A 100 -12.26 16.85 -49.67
CA ALA A 100 -12.85 16.99 -51.01
C ALA A 100 -14.04 17.96 -51.00
N THR A 101 -14.95 17.82 -50.03
CA THR A 101 -16.11 18.71 -49.87
C THR A 101 -15.67 20.15 -49.61
N TYR A 102 -14.69 20.35 -48.74
CA TYR A 102 -14.12 21.66 -48.45
C TYR A 102 -13.55 22.32 -49.72
N LYS A 103 -12.77 21.58 -50.51
CA LYS A 103 -12.23 22.08 -51.79
C LYS A 103 -13.34 22.50 -52.74
N GLN A 104 -14.35 21.64 -52.91
CA GLN A 104 -15.48 21.94 -53.79
C GLN A 104 -16.22 23.21 -53.34
N ILE A 105 -16.47 23.38 -52.04
CA ILE A 105 -17.11 24.58 -51.49
C ILE A 105 -16.22 25.81 -51.71
N LYS A 106 -14.93 25.70 -51.43
CA LYS A 106 -13.96 26.79 -51.63
C LYS A 106 -13.91 27.23 -53.09
N ASP A 107 -13.79 26.29 -54.02
CA ASP A 107 -13.72 26.56 -55.45
C ASP A 107 -15.01 27.20 -55.97
N MET A 108 -16.17 26.70 -55.50
CA MET A 108 -17.47 27.26 -55.84
C MET A 108 -17.61 28.70 -55.34
N LEU A 109 -17.26 28.97 -54.08
CA LEU A 109 -17.32 30.32 -53.51
C LEU A 109 -16.35 31.28 -54.19
N SER A 110 -15.11 30.85 -54.48
CA SER A 110 -14.13 31.66 -55.21
C SER A 110 -14.54 31.95 -56.66
N THR A 111 -15.30 31.04 -57.29
CA THR A 111 -15.81 31.26 -58.65
C THR A 111 -17.00 32.21 -58.67
N TRP A 112 -17.90 32.10 -57.69
CA TRP A 112 -19.17 32.84 -57.67
C TRP A 112 -19.06 34.23 -57.04
N LEU A 113 -18.11 34.43 -56.13
CA LEU A 113 -17.94 35.68 -55.39
C LEU A 113 -16.64 36.37 -55.80
N VAL A 114 -16.74 37.35 -56.70
CA VAL A 114 -15.59 38.14 -57.14
C VAL A 114 -14.94 38.84 -55.94
N GLY A 115 -13.66 38.55 -55.70
CA GLY A 115 -12.90 39.06 -54.55
C GLY A 115 -12.98 38.21 -53.28
N PHE A 116 -13.69 37.07 -53.30
CA PHE A 116 -13.70 36.13 -52.19
C PHE A 116 -12.38 35.34 -52.12
N SER A 117 -11.73 35.41 -50.96
CA SER A 117 -10.61 34.54 -50.63
C SER A 117 -10.75 34.05 -49.19
N LEU A 118 -10.51 32.75 -48.98
CA LEU A 118 -10.36 32.16 -47.66
C LEU A 118 -8.92 32.34 -47.22
N ASN A 119 -8.74 33.00 -46.07
CA ASN A 119 -7.43 33.07 -45.43
C ASN A 119 -7.04 31.68 -44.91
N PRO A 120 -5.74 31.38 -44.76
CA PRO A 120 -5.28 30.16 -44.09
C PRO A 120 -5.98 29.99 -42.74
N HIS A 121 -6.55 28.81 -42.48
CA HIS A 121 -7.42 28.56 -41.33
C HIS A 121 -6.66 28.63 -40.02
N LEU A 122 -7.18 29.36 -39.03
CA LEU A 122 -6.61 29.42 -37.67
C LEU A 122 -7.70 29.06 -36.64
N PRO A 123 -8.00 27.76 -36.48
CA PRO A 123 -9.13 27.31 -35.68
C PRO A 123 -8.87 27.52 -34.18
N THR A 124 -9.95 27.82 -33.47
CA THR A 124 -10.04 27.85 -32.02
C THR A 124 -11.23 27.01 -31.59
N VAL A 125 -11.04 26.19 -30.56
CA VAL A 125 -12.08 25.34 -29.96
C VAL A 125 -12.16 25.67 -28.47
N GLN A 126 -13.37 25.91 -27.99
CA GLN A 126 -13.68 26.13 -26.59
C GLN A 126 -14.62 25.03 -26.11
N ILE A 127 -14.25 24.41 -25.00
CA ILE A 127 -15.09 23.48 -24.25
C ILE A 127 -15.47 24.18 -22.96
N GLY A 128 -16.76 24.33 -22.70
CA GLY A 128 -17.27 24.93 -21.46
C GLY A 128 -16.92 24.09 -20.23
N GLU A 129 -17.39 24.51 -19.06
CA GLU A 129 -17.23 23.70 -17.87
C GLU A 129 -17.84 22.32 -18.10
N SER A 130 -17.12 21.30 -17.66
CA SER A 130 -17.47 19.92 -17.92
C SER A 130 -17.42 19.12 -16.63
N GLY A 131 -18.17 18.04 -16.57
CA GLY A 131 -18.16 17.16 -15.41
C GLY A 131 -18.56 15.76 -15.80
N TYR A 132 -18.17 14.80 -14.99
CA TYR A 132 -18.58 13.41 -15.15
C TYR A 132 -19.28 12.89 -13.91
N VAL A 133 -20.17 11.91 -14.13
CA VAL A 133 -20.80 11.11 -13.08
C VAL A 133 -20.69 9.64 -13.49
N ALA A 134 -20.13 8.81 -12.61
CA ALA A 134 -19.92 7.39 -12.80
C ALA A 134 -20.67 6.59 -11.73
N GLN A 135 -21.45 5.60 -12.15
CA GLN A 135 -22.15 4.67 -11.27
C GLN A 135 -21.47 3.31 -11.32
N PHE A 136 -20.57 3.05 -10.37
CA PHE A 136 -19.86 1.78 -10.29
C PHE A 136 -20.76 0.68 -9.70
N SER A 137 -20.82 -0.48 -10.36
CA SER A 137 -21.29 -1.73 -9.76
C SER A 137 -20.15 -2.58 -9.22
N LYS A 138 -18.95 -2.42 -9.77
CA LYS A 138 -17.73 -3.04 -9.27
C LYS A 138 -16.57 -2.06 -9.36
N PHE A 139 -15.79 -1.99 -8.29
CA PHE A 139 -14.47 -1.40 -8.30
C PHE A 139 -13.62 -2.16 -7.30
N GLY A 140 -12.75 -3.02 -7.83
CA GLY A 140 -11.99 -3.99 -7.05
C GLY A 140 -10.55 -4.11 -7.51
N LEU A 141 -9.68 -4.55 -6.59
CA LEU A 141 -8.32 -5.00 -6.90
C LEU A 141 -8.27 -6.52 -6.78
N VAL A 142 -7.93 -7.19 -7.88
CA VAL A 142 -7.83 -8.65 -7.94
C VAL A 142 -6.40 -9.08 -8.23
N THR A 143 -6.04 -10.29 -7.82
CA THR A 143 -4.78 -10.94 -8.21
C THR A 143 -5.04 -11.89 -9.36
N ASP A 144 -4.13 -11.98 -10.33
CA ASP A 144 -4.29 -12.86 -11.48
C ASP A 144 -3.09 -13.81 -11.68
N GLU A 145 -3.18 -14.97 -11.01
CA GLU A 145 -2.20 -16.04 -11.14
C GLU A 145 -2.21 -16.67 -12.55
N ALA A 146 -3.37 -16.72 -13.21
CA ALA A 146 -3.48 -17.34 -14.54
C ALA A 146 -2.77 -16.51 -15.60
N LEU A 147 -2.97 -15.18 -15.60
CA LEU A 147 -2.25 -14.25 -16.46
C LEU A 147 -0.76 -14.22 -16.13
N MET A 148 -0.38 -14.28 -14.86
CA MET A 148 1.04 -14.38 -14.47
C MET A 148 1.72 -15.60 -15.10
N ARG A 149 1.05 -16.77 -15.07
CA ARG A 149 1.53 -18.00 -15.72
C ARG A 149 1.56 -17.88 -17.25
N GLN A 150 0.54 -17.27 -17.85
CA GLN A 150 0.47 -17.04 -19.31
C GLN A 150 1.60 -16.13 -19.80
N LEU A 151 1.95 -15.11 -19.03
CA LEU A 151 3.07 -14.19 -19.32
C LEU A 151 4.45 -14.81 -19.03
N GLY A 152 4.51 -16.02 -18.49
CA GLY A 152 5.76 -16.71 -18.15
C GLY A 152 6.55 -16.05 -17.00
N LYS A 153 5.91 -15.18 -16.20
CA LYS A 153 6.53 -14.52 -15.05
C LYS A 153 6.62 -15.52 -13.88
N ARG A 154 7.79 -15.64 -13.26
CA ARG A 154 8.05 -16.62 -12.17
C ARG A 154 8.16 -15.98 -10.78
N ASP A 155 8.31 -14.67 -10.74
CA ASP A 155 8.49 -13.80 -9.58
C ASP A 155 7.55 -12.59 -9.71
N GLY A 156 7.31 -11.87 -8.61
CA GLY A 156 6.40 -10.73 -8.59
C GLY A 156 4.93 -11.11 -8.43
N ALA A 157 4.05 -10.17 -8.74
CA ALA A 157 2.60 -10.37 -8.71
C ALA A 157 1.95 -9.64 -9.89
N VAL A 158 0.97 -10.30 -10.53
CA VAL A 158 0.04 -9.64 -11.43
C VAL A 158 -1.21 -9.29 -10.65
N LEU A 159 -1.53 -7.99 -10.63
CA LEU A 159 -2.73 -7.44 -10.04
C LEU A 159 -3.57 -6.81 -11.16
N ALA A 160 -4.88 -6.69 -10.97
CA ALA A 160 -5.73 -5.96 -11.89
C ALA A 160 -6.75 -5.11 -11.15
N ILE A 161 -6.91 -3.87 -11.61
CA ILE A 161 -8.05 -3.04 -11.21
C ILE A 161 -9.21 -3.41 -12.13
N GLU A 162 -10.30 -3.92 -11.54
CA GLU A 162 -11.53 -4.26 -12.25
C GLU A 162 -12.60 -3.22 -11.95
N LEU A 163 -13.09 -2.58 -13.01
CA LEU A 163 -14.11 -1.56 -13.00
C LEU A 163 -15.32 -2.06 -13.78
N GLU A 164 -16.49 -2.01 -13.15
CA GLU A 164 -17.77 -2.18 -13.84
C GLU A 164 -18.60 -0.93 -13.58
N VAL A 165 -18.91 -0.20 -14.65
CA VAL A 165 -19.64 1.07 -14.61
C VAL A 165 -20.99 0.87 -15.30
N LYS A 166 -22.06 0.88 -14.50
CA LYS A 166 -23.45 0.76 -14.98
C LYS A 166 -23.85 1.93 -15.86
N LYS A 167 -23.38 3.11 -15.51
CA LYS A 167 -23.65 4.35 -16.24
C LYS A 167 -22.53 5.33 -16.01
N PHE A 168 -21.92 5.79 -17.10
CA PHE A 168 -20.96 6.89 -17.10
C PHE A 168 -21.57 8.02 -17.92
N THR A 169 -21.69 9.20 -17.33
CA THR A 169 -22.21 10.40 -18.00
C THR A 169 -21.13 11.46 -17.99
N LEU A 170 -20.73 11.96 -19.16
CA LEU A 170 -19.88 13.12 -19.32
C LEU A 170 -20.72 14.25 -19.90
N SER A 171 -20.77 15.38 -19.23
CA SER A 171 -21.53 16.54 -19.66
C SER A 171 -20.63 17.77 -19.78
N SER A 172 -20.89 18.59 -20.79
CA SER A 172 -20.20 19.86 -21.02
C SER A 172 -21.22 20.95 -21.36
N GLN A 173 -21.04 22.13 -20.77
CA GLN A 173 -21.91 23.28 -21.04
C GLN A 173 -21.93 23.67 -22.52
N SER A 174 -20.78 23.57 -23.21
CA SER A 174 -20.71 23.84 -24.64
C SER A 174 -19.45 23.27 -25.27
N ILE A 175 -19.52 22.99 -26.58
CA ILE A 175 -18.36 22.71 -27.43
C ILE A 175 -18.49 23.61 -28.65
N ILE A 176 -17.65 24.64 -28.76
CA ILE A 176 -17.75 25.69 -29.77
C ILE A 176 -16.43 25.82 -30.51
N ALA A 177 -16.48 25.84 -31.83
CA ALA A 177 -15.34 26.08 -32.70
C ALA A 177 -15.56 27.32 -33.58
N TRP A 178 -14.48 28.03 -33.88
CA TRP A 178 -14.48 29.17 -34.82
C TRP A 178 -13.10 29.36 -35.43
N ASP A 179 -13.01 30.17 -36.48
CA ASP A 179 -11.76 30.49 -37.17
C ASP A 179 -11.38 31.97 -36.94
N LEU A 180 -10.15 32.21 -36.49
CA LEU A 180 -9.68 33.57 -36.20
C LEU A 180 -9.26 34.35 -37.45
N ASN A 181 -8.86 33.67 -38.53
CA ASN A 181 -8.48 34.31 -39.78
C ASN A 181 -9.68 34.49 -40.73
N ASN A 182 -10.76 33.76 -40.47
CA ASN A 182 -11.99 33.74 -41.26
C ASN A 182 -13.21 33.97 -40.36
N GLU A 183 -13.22 35.09 -39.61
CA GLU A 183 -14.26 35.41 -38.63
C GLU A 183 -15.68 35.44 -39.20
N PHE A 184 -15.82 35.72 -40.51
CA PHE A 184 -17.10 35.72 -41.22
C PHE A 184 -17.80 34.35 -41.24
N LEU A 185 -17.07 33.25 -41.02
CA LEU A 185 -17.64 31.91 -40.87
C LEU A 185 -18.43 31.76 -39.56
N GLY A 186 -18.22 32.67 -38.61
CA GLY A 186 -18.87 32.67 -37.30
C GLY A 186 -18.46 31.49 -36.42
N LYS A 187 -19.29 31.21 -35.41
CA LYS A 187 -19.08 30.12 -34.45
C LYS A 187 -20.03 28.97 -34.76
N ALA A 188 -19.50 27.75 -34.73
CA ALA A 188 -20.28 26.52 -34.86
C ALA A 188 -20.03 25.61 -33.66
N GLY A 189 -21.03 24.92 -33.16
CA GLY A 189 -20.88 24.12 -31.95
C GLY A 189 -22.18 23.62 -31.37
N LEU A 190 -22.12 23.15 -30.13
CA LEU A 190 -23.24 22.55 -29.40
C LEU A 190 -23.30 23.11 -27.99
N GLU A 191 -24.51 23.34 -27.49
CA GLU A 191 -24.79 23.67 -26.09
C GLU A 191 -25.30 22.43 -25.34
N ASN A 192 -24.89 22.29 -24.08
CA ASN A 192 -25.28 21.21 -23.15
C ASN A 192 -25.10 19.82 -23.75
N VAL A 193 -23.87 19.52 -24.14
CA VAL A 193 -23.47 18.24 -24.72
C VAL A 193 -23.38 17.20 -23.63
N THR A 194 -23.99 16.03 -23.84
CA THR A 194 -23.92 14.89 -22.94
C THR A 194 -23.56 13.63 -23.71
N LEU A 195 -22.57 12.91 -23.19
CA LEU A 195 -22.17 11.57 -23.62
C LEU A 195 -22.52 10.61 -22.48
N SER A 196 -23.34 9.60 -22.76
CA SER A 196 -23.65 8.52 -21.81
C SER A 196 -23.07 7.21 -22.32
N ILE A 197 -22.32 6.50 -21.48
CA ILE A 197 -21.69 5.21 -21.80
C ILE A 197 -22.19 4.17 -20.79
N GLY A 198 -22.62 3.02 -21.31
CA GLY A 198 -23.14 1.92 -20.52
C GLY A 198 -24.59 2.11 -20.12
N ASP A 199 -25.27 1.00 -19.93
CA ASP A 199 -26.60 0.93 -19.33
C ASP A 199 -26.66 -0.21 -18.32
N GLY A 200 -27.76 -0.28 -17.56
CA GLY A 200 -27.94 -1.32 -16.54
C GLY A 200 -27.92 -2.76 -17.08
N THR A 201 -28.03 -2.93 -18.40
CA THR A 201 -28.01 -4.23 -19.10
C THR A 201 -26.63 -4.59 -19.69
N THR A 202 -25.88 -3.59 -20.15
CA THR A 202 -24.56 -3.68 -20.76
C THR A 202 -23.63 -2.66 -20.10
N PRO A 203 -23.15 -2.94 -18.87
CA PRO A 203 -22.23 -2.04 -18.18
C PRO A 203 -20.87 -2.00 -18.90
N LEU A 204 -20.21 -0.85 -18.81
CA LEU A 204 -18.82 -0.72 -19.24
C LEU A 204 -17.93 -1.51 -18.26
N LYS A 205 -17.21 -2.49 -18.77
CA LYS A 205 -16.22 -3.30 -18.05
C LYS A 205 -14.84 -2.88 -18.52
N MET A 206 -13.99 -2.52 -17.57
CA MET A 206 -12.59 -2.26 -17.79
C MET A 206 -11.77 -3.04 -16.79
N ARG A 207 -10.73 -3.69 -17.29
CA ARG A 207 -9.79 -4.44 -16.48
C ARG A 207 -8.40 -3.96 -16.86
N LEU A 208 -7.74 -3.35 -15.88
CA LEU A 208 -6.40 -2.78 -16.01
C LEU A 208 -5.43 -3.68 -15.24
N PRO A 209 -4.84 -4.70 -15.90
CA PRO A 209 -3.81 -5.52 -15.31
C PRO A 209 -2.48 -4.77 -15.24
N PHE A 210 -1.71 -5.04 -14.20
CA PHE A 210 -0.36 -4.54 -14.01
C PHE A 210 0.48 -5.54 -13.23
N TYR A 211 1.76 -5.57 -13.55
CA TYR A 211 2.74 -6.44 -12.95
C TYR A 211 3.65 -5.64 -12.02
N ILE A 212 3.82 -6.14 -10.80
CA ILE A 212 4.74 -5.59 -9.80
C ILE A 212 5.78 -6.62 -9.42
N ARG A 213 7.03 -6.21 -9.27
CA ARG A 213 8.10 -7.06 -8.74
C ARG A 213 9.18 -6.25 -8.07
N MET A 214 10.05 -6.94 -7.32
CA MET A 214 11.30 -6.35 -6.84
C MET A 214 12.41 -6.69 -7.82
N ASN A 215 13.19 -5.69 -8.23
CA ASN A 215 14.34 -5.91 -9.09
C ASN A 215 15.60 -6.29 -8.29
N ALA A 216 16.67 -6.65 -9.01
CA ALA A 216 17.94 -7.05 -8.39
C ALA A 216 18.59 -5.96 -7.51
N SER A 217 18.21 -4.70 -7.72
CA SER A 217 18.71 -3.56 -6.92
C SER A 217 17.83 -3.27 -5.69
N GLY A 218 16.77 -4.05 -5.47
CA GLY A 218 15.84 -3.84 -4.35
C GLY A 218 14.82 -2.72 -4.58
N GLN A 219 14.62 -2.29 -5.83
CA GLN A 219 13.59 -1.32 -6.20
C GLN A 219 12.34 -2.03 -6.73
N MET A 220 11.17 -1.41 -6.51
CA MET A 220 9.92 -1.91 -7.07
C MET A 220 9.84 -1.54 -8.55
N GLU A 221 9.67 -2.54 -9.40
CA GLU A 221 9.30 -2.35 -10.80
C GLU A 221 7.80 -2.50 -10.98
N PHE A 222 7.25 -1.66 -11.84
CA PHE A 222 5.85 -1.66 -12.23
C PHE A 222 5.78 -1.69 -13.75
N GLU A 223 4.89 -2.53 -14.27
CA GLU A 223 4.59 -2.68 -15.68
C GLU A 223 3.07 -2.75 -15.84
N ALA A 224 2.44 -1.68 -16.34
CA ALA A 224 1.06 -1.72 -16.80
C ALA A 224 0.98 -2.65 -18.03
N LEU A 225 0.07 -3.61 -17.95
CA LEU A 225 -0.18 -4.60 -19.00
C LEU A 225 -1.31 -4.13 -19.91
N GLU A 226 -1.61 -4.90 -20.96
CA GLU A 226 -2.67 -4.57 -21.90
C GLU A 226 -4.04 -4.49 -21.21
N LEU A 227 -4.75 -3.38 -21.42
CA LEU A 227 -6.07 -3.15 -20.84
C LEU A 227 -7.15 -3.93 -21.59
N GLU A 228 -7.95 -4.69 -20.86
CA GLU A 228 -9.12 -5.40 -21.38
C GLU A 228 -10.39 -4.56 -21.15
N ASN A 229 -11.23 -4.41 -22.17
CA ASN A 229 -12.51 -3.70 -22.04
C ASN A 229 -13.53 -4.20 -23.06
N ASN A 230 -14.80 -3.85 -22.84
CA ASN A 230 -15.92 -4.14 -23.74
C ASN A 230 -16.51 -2.85 -24.38
N LEU A 231 -15.70 -1.82 -24.59
CA LEU A 231 -16.19 -0.53 -25.11
C LEU A 231 -16.82 -0.67 -26.50
N ASP A 232 -16.32 -1.63 -27.28
CA ASP A 232 -16.82 -2.06 -28.60
C ASP A 232 -18.25 -2.65 -28.56
N GLN A 233 -18.70 -3.16 -27.42
CA GLN A 233 -20.03 -3.72 -27.22
C GLN A 233 -20.94 -2.82 -26.39
N THR A 234 -20.36 -1.83 -25.72
CA THR A 234 -21.09 -0.94 -24.81
C THR A 234 -21.87 0.13 -25.58
N ALA A 235 -23.13 0.36 -25.20
CA ALA A 235 -23.95 1.43 -25.77
C ALA A 235 -23.35 2.80 -25.41
N ILE A 236 -23.26 3.68 -26.42
CA ILE A 236 -22.85 5.08 -26.26
C ILE A 236 -23.95 5.96 -26.84
N ALA A 237 -24.52 6.83 -26.02
CA ALA A 237 -25.52 7.80 -26.43
C ALA A 237 -24.92 9.20 -26.42
N PHE A 238 -25.16 9.94 -27.50
CA PHE A 238 -24.75 11.33 -27.65
C PHE A 238 -26.01 12.21 -27.72
N GLN A 239 -26.05 13.25 -26.90
CA GLN A 239 -27.16 14.19 -26.81
C GLN A 239 -26.63 15.62 -26.70
N TYR A 240 -27.37 16.59 -27.23
CA TYR A 240 -27.11 18.01 -27.07
C TYR A 240 -28.45 18.76 -27.00
N GLN A 241 -28.47 19.95 -26.40
CA GLN A 241 -29.69 20.72 -26.28
C GLN A 241 -29.93 21.62 -27.50
N LYS A 242 -28.86 22.26 -28.00
CA LYS A 242 -28.98 23.25 -29.07
C LYS A 242 -27.74 23.26 -29.95
N LEU A 243 -27.99 23.28 -31.26
CA LEU A 243 -26.99 23.51 -32.28
C LEU A 243 -26.67 25.00 -32.40
N ILE A 244 -25.40 25.37 -32.23
CA ILE A 244 -24.88 26.69 -32.53
C ILE A 244 -24.38 26.66 -33.97
N ILE A 245 -24.98 27.48 -34.83
CA ILE A 245 -24.51 27.69 -36.20
C ILE A 245 -24.61 29.17 -36.58
N PRO A 246 -23.70 29.65 -37.44
CA PRO A 246 -23.81 30.98 -38.03
C PRO A 246 -25.10 31.12 -38.85
N THR A 247 -25.63 32.34 -38.90
CA THR A 247 -26.79 32.65 -39.75
C THR A 247 -26.31 33.05 -41.14
N PHE A 248 -26.65 32.26 -42.14
CA PHE A 248 -26.40 32.60 -43.54
C PHE A 248 -27.70 33.03 -44.22
N ALA A 249 -27.62 34.10 -45.02
CA ALA A 249 -28.69 34.53 -45.88
C ALA A 249 -28.14 34.80 -47.28
N VAL A 250 -28.80 34.26 -48.30
CA VAL A 250 -28.57 34.63 -49.70
C VAL A 250 -29.59 35.70 -50.06
N GLU A 251 -29.14 36.86 -50.53
CA GLU A 251 -30.02 37.93 -50.98
C GLU A 251 -30.08 37.95 -52.51
N VAL A 252 -31.27 37.76 -53.08
CA VAL A 252 -31.51 37.83 -54.53
C VAL A 252 -32.59 38.86 -54.77
N ASN A 253 -32.27 39.93 -55.51
CA ASN A 253 -33.19 41.02 -55.83
C ASN A 253 -33.91 41.59 -54.59
N GLY A 254 -33.17 41.81 -53.50
CA GLY A 254 -33.71 42.34 -52.24
C GLY A 254 -34.48 41.34 -51.36
N LYS A 255 -34.62 40.08 -51.80
CA LYS A 255 -35.24 39.01 -51.01
C LYS A 255 -34.18 38.15 -50.34
N LYS A 256 -34.27 38.01 -49.02
CA LYS A 256 -33.35 37.20 -48.20
C LYS A 256 -33.88 35.77 -48.05
N PHE A 257 -33.06 34.80 -48.38
CA PHE A 257 -33.29 33.37 -48.19
C PHE A 257 -32.34 32.88 -47.09
N TYR A 258 -32.90 32.51 -45.94
CA TYR A 258 -32.12 32.07 -44.79
C TYR A 258 -31.83 30.56 -44.87
N LEU A 259 -30.67 30.16 -44.34
CA LEU A 259 -30.35 28.75 -44.13
C LEU A 259 -31.41 28.09 -43.25
N ASN A 260 -31.89 26.91 -43.66
CA ASN A 260 -32.83 26.13 -42.88
C ASN A 260 -32.10 25.38 -41.75
N THR A 261 -32.03 26.02 -40.58
CA THR A 261 -31.34 25.50 -39.40
C THR A 261 -31.90 24.16 -38.90
N GLN A 262 -33.19 23.91 -39.08
CA GLN A 262 -33.82 22.63 -38.70
C GLN A 262 -33.31 21.46 -39.56
N GLU A 263 -33.04 21.70 -40.83
CA GLU A 263 -32.52 20.65 -41.71
C GLU A 263 -31.04 20.35 -41.41
N VAL A 264 -30.26 21.38 -41.03
CA VAL A 264 -28.88 21.20 -40.56
C VAL A 264 -28.85 20.36 -39.28
N ASP A 265 -29.75 20.61 -38.34
CA ASP A 265 -29.87 19.85 -37.09
C ASP A 265 -30.22 18.36 -37.35
N LYS A 266 -31.13 18.08 -38.29
CA LYS A 266 -31.41 16.70 -38.74
C LYS A 266 -30.20 16.03 -39.38
N LEU A 267 -29.43 16.75 -40.19
CA LEU A 267 -28.22 16.22 -40.81
C LEU A 267 -27.16 15.89 -39.76
N LEU A 268 -26.98 16.75 -38.76
CA LEU A 268 -26.08 16.47 -37.64
C LEU A 268 -26.53 15.23 -36.85
N THR A 269 -27.82 15.10 -36.58
CA THR A 269 -28.38 13.93 -35.90
C THR A 269 -28.12 12.65 -36.71
N LYS A 270 -28.24 12.70 -38.05
CA LYS A 270 -27.88 11.57 -38.93
C LYS A 270 -26.38 11.22 -38.90
N GLN A 271 -25.52 12.19 -38.61
CA GLN A 271 -24.07 12.02 -38.48
C GLN A 271 -23.62 11.63 -37.06
N ALA A 272 -24.52 11.66 -36.07
CA ALA A 272 -24.21 11.29 -34.69
C ALA A 272 -23.58 9.88 -34.55
N PRO A 273 -24.00 8.84 -35.30
CA PRO A 273 -23.33 7.54 -35.26
C PRO A 273 -21.85 7.61 -35.63
N LEU A 274 -21.48 8.41 -36.64
CA LEU A 274 -20.09 8.58 -37.07
C LEU A 274 -19.26 9.33 -36.02
N LEU A 275 -19.86 10.31 -35.32
CA LEU A 275 -19.23 10.96 -34.17
C LEU A 275 -18.97 9.96 -33.04
N ILE A 276 -19.95 9.09 -32.74
CA ILE A 276 -19.84 8.05 -31.72
C ILE A 276 -18.74 7.04 -32.10
N GLU A 277 -18.64 6.63 -33.36
CA GLU A 277 -17.55 5.75 -33.82
C GLU A 277 -16.17 6.40 -33.65
N LYS A 278 -16.03 7.68 -33.99
CA LYS A 278 -14.77 8.42 -33.75
C LYS A 278 -14.43 8.52 -32.27
N VAL A 279 -15.42 8.81 -31.42
CA VAL A 279 -15.25 8.81 -29.96
C VAL A 279 -14.80 7.42 -29.46
N ARG A 280 -15.45 6.36 -29.95
CA ARG A 280 -15.10 4.97 -29.61
C ARG A 280 -13.68 4.61 -30.03
N SER A 281 -13.27 4.99 -31.24
CA SER A 281 -11.93 4.77 -31.75
C SER A 281 -10.87 5.50 -30.90
N ASN A 282 -11.09 6.78 -30.60
CA ASN A 282 -10.18 7.59 -29.78
C ASN A 282 -10.09 7.08 -28.33
N LEU A 283 -11.22 6.71 -27.72
CA LEU A 283 -11.22 6.08 -26.39
C LEU A 283 -10.51 4.73 -26.42
N GLY A 284 -10.71 3.94 -27.49
CA GLY A 284 -10.01 2.68 -27.70
C GLY A 284 -8.50 2.83 -27.87
N GLU A 285 -8.02 3.90 -28.50
CA GLU A 285 -6.59 4.22 -28.61
C GLU A 285 -6.02 4.70 -27.27
N LEU A 286 -6.72 5.63 -26.62
CA LEU A 286 -6.35 6.16 -25.30
C LEU A 286 -6.19 5.02 -24.29
N THR A 287 -7.13 4.09 -24.26
CA THR A 287 -7.13 2.95 -23.31
C THR A 287 -6.06 1.91 -23.61
N ARG A 288 -5.82 1.58 -24.90
CA ARG A 288 -4.87 0.52 -25.27
C ARG A 288 -3.41 0.97 -25.27
N LYS A 289 -3.14 2.24 -25.57
CA LYS A 289 -1.76 2.73 -25.75
C LYS A 289 -1.39 3.79 -24.73
N THR A 290 -2.11 4.92 -24.76
CA THR A 290 -1.72 6.11 -24.00
C THR A 290 -1.82 5.89 -22.49
N LEU A 291 -2.88 5.23 -22.00
CA LEU A 291 -3.09 5.02 -20.57
C LEU A 291 -2.01 4.10 -19.96
N PRO A 292 -1.69 2.92 -20.52
CA PRO A 292 -0.57 2.12 -20.04
C PRO A 292 0.77 2.87 -20.05
N GLU A 293 1.07 3.61 -21.11
CA GLU A 293 2.30 4.43 -21.20
C GLU A 293 2.36 5.49 -20.09
N MET A 294 1.25 6.21 -19.87
CA MET A 294 1.14 7.21 -18.80
C MET A 294 1.27 6.60 -17.41
N LEU A 295 0.64 5.44 -17.16
CA LEU A 295 0.75 4.72 -15.90
C LEU A 295 2.20 4.27 -15.65
N ASN A 296 2.85 3.70 -16.66
CA ASN A 296 4.25 3.31 -16.56
C ASN A 296 5.17 4.50 -16.29
N GLN A 297 4.95 5.63 -16.96
CA GLN A 297 5.73 6.85 -16.71
C GLN A 297 5.52 7.35 -15.28
N LYS A 298 4.27 7.43 -14.81
CA LYS A 298 3.96 7.87 -13.45
C LYS A 298 4.51 6.91 -12.41
N ALA A 299 4.39 5.61 -12.63
CA ALA A 299 4.95 4.61 -11.73
C ALA A 299 6.47 4.78 -11.61
N LYS A 300 7.18 5.03 -12.73
CA LYS A 300 8.62 5.34 -12.69
C LYS A 300 8.93 6.58 -11.86
N GLU A 301 8.12 7.64 -11.98
CA GLU A 301 8.31 8.87 -11.18
C GLU A 301 8.08 8.62 -9.68
N PHE A 302 7.10 7.80 -9.30
CA PHE A 302 6.75 7.52 -7.90
C PHE A 302 7.58 6.41 -7.24
N LEU A 303 7.99 5.39 -7.99
CA LEU A 303 8.67 4.19 -7.50
C LEU A 303 10.20 4.26 -7.67
N ALA A 304 10.76 5.41 -8.06
CA ALA A 304 12.20 5.59 -8.28
C ALA A 304 13.07 5.47 -7.01
N GLY A 305 12.49 5.23 -5.83
CA GLY A 305 13.19 5.07 -4.55
C GLY A 305 13.03 3.67 -3.94
N ASN A 306 13.84 3.39 -2.92
CA ASN A 306 13.59 2.23 -2.07
C ASN A 306 12.30 2.46 -1.28
N LEU A 307 11.39 1.50 -1.32
CA LEU A 307 10.20 1.50 -0.46
C LEU A 307 10.64 1.13 0.96
N GLU A 308 11.03 2.15 1.70
CA GLU A 308 11.54 2.06 3.06
C GLU A 308 10.71 2.93 3.99
N GLN A 309 10.26 2.35 5.09
CA GLN A 309 9.62 3.07 6.19
C GLN A 309 10.61 3.13 7.34
N ILE A 310 10.85 4.33 7.87
CA ILE A 310 11.73 4.55 9.03
C ILE A 310 10.89 5.23 10.11
N GLN A 311 10.94 4.68 11.33
CA GLN A 311 10.25 5.25 12.48
C GLN A 311 11.16 5.27 13.71
N ASP A 312 10.86 6.19 14.61
CA ASP A 312 11.45 6.20 15.95
C ASP A 312 10.74 5.20 16.85
N MET A 313 11.52 4.47 17.64
CA MET A 313 11.02 3.46 18.58
C MET A 313 11.67 3.66 19.94
N SER A 314 10.85 3.90 20.95
CA SER A 314 11.32 4.02 22.33
C SER A 314 11.97 2.70 22.79
N PRO A 315 13.22 2.73 23.29
CA PRO A 315 13.89 1.56 23.82
C PRO A 315 13.10 0.91 24.96
N PRO A 316 12.85 -0.42 24.93
CA PRO A 316 12.32 -1.12 26.08
C PRO A 316 13.20 -0.92 27.32
N GLY A 317 12.56 -0.82 28.50
CA GLY A 317 13.21 -0.58 29.78
C GLY A 317 13.69 0.87 30.00
N LYS A 318 13.40 1.80 29.09
CA LYS A 318 13.72 3.23 29.25
C LYS A 318 12.91 3.83 30.42
N GLU A 319 13.60 4.44 31.39
CA GLU A 319 12.96 5.14 32.51
C GLU A 319 12.31 6.45 32.04
N ALA A 320 11.29 6.92 32.76
CA ALA A 320 10.51 8.11 32.37
C ALA A 320 11.34 9.43 32.33
N ASN A 321 12.49 9.46 32.99
CA ASN A 321 13.43 10.59 33.06
C ASN A 321 14.64 10.43 32.11
N ASP A 322 14.70 9.36 31.31
CA ASP A 322 15.80 9.12 30.38
C ASP A 322 15.62 9.91 29.06
N ASN A 323 16.55 10.83 28.80
CA ASN A 323 16.53 11.72 27.64
C ASN A 323 17.29 11.19 26.41
N ARG A 324 17.80 9.95 26.44
CA ARG A 324 18.51 9.38 25.29
C ARG A 324 17.60 9.24 24.07
N PRO A 325 18.10 9.48 22.85
CA PRO A 325 17.29 9.40 21.62
C PRO A 325 16.72 8.01 21.41
N ASP A 326 15.61 7.92 20.70
CA ASP A 326 14.97 6.64 20.39
C ASP A 326 15.80 5.81 19.39
N PHE A 327 15.47 4.52 19.29
CA PHE A 327 16.04 3.66 18.25
C PHE A 327 15.44 4.01 16.90
N LYS A 328 16.24 3.83 15.85
CA LYS A 328 15.76 3.91 14.47
C LYS A 328 15.38 2.51 14.03
N TRP A 329 14.09 2.32 13.80
CA TRP A 329 13.52 1.12 13.23
C TRP A 329 13.22 1.37 11.77
N GLY A 330 13.58 0.44 10.88
CA GLY A 330 13.15 0.52 9.49
C GLY A 330 12.71 -0.80 8.90
N LEU A 331 11.79 -0.71 7.95
CA LEU A 331 11.27 -1.81 7.14
C LEU A 331 11.55 -1.51 5.68
N ARG A 332 12.08 -2.50 4.96
CA ARG A 332 12.32 -2.42 3.52
C ARG A 332 11.76 -3.64 2.83
N LEU A 333 10.89 -3.39 1.86
CA LEU A 333 10.33 -4.43 1.00
C LEU A 333 11.46 -5.19 0.29
N GLN A 334 11.47 -6.51 0.42
CA GLN A 334 12.49 -7.37 -0.18
C GLN A 334 11.95 -8.11 -1.40
N ASN A 335 10.74 -8.66 -1.30
CA ASN A 335 10.17 -9.51 -2.33
C ASN A 335 8.64 -9.45 -2.31
N ILE A 336 8.04 -9.62 -3.48
CA ILE A 336 6.61 -9.83 -3.66
C ILE A 336 6.46 -11.06 -4.55
N ASN A 337 5.62 -12.00 -4.14
CA ASN A 337 5.36 -13.20 -4.93
C ASN A 337 3.90 -13.64 -4.85
N LEU A 338 3.28 -13.76 -6.02
CA LEU A 338 1.93 -14.28 -6.17
C LEU A 338 1.96 -15.76 -6.58
N ASN A 339 1.22 -16.57 -5.82
CA ASN A 339 0.82 -17.92 -6.19
C ASN A 339 -0.65 -18.06 -5.75
N LYS A 340 -1.03 -19.12 -5.03
CA LYS A 340 -2.33 -19.21 -4.34
C LYS A 340 -2.58 -18.07 -3.34
N SER A 341 -1.53 -17.45 -2.83
CA SER A 341 -1.58 -16.31 -1.91
C SER A 341 -0.61 -15.23 -2.39
N LEU A 342 -0.87 -13.98 -2.00
CA LEU A 342 0.09 -12.89 -2.19
C LEU A 342 1.03 -12.87 -0.98
N ASN A 343 2.31 -13.18 -1.23
CA ASN A 343 3.34 -13.21 -0.20
C ASN A 343 4.25 -11.99 -0.36
N VAL A 344 4.53 -11.31 0.75
CA VAL A 344 5.37 -10.12 0.80
C VAL A 344 6.44 -10.34 1.86
N ASP A 345 7.70 -10.37 1.43
CA ASP A 345 8.85 -10.46 2.34
C ASP A 345 9.41 -9.07 2.60
N VAL A 346 9.65 -8.77 3.86
CA VAL A 346 10.16 -7.47 4.31
C VAL A 346 11.38 -7.70 5.19
N THR A 347 12.46 -7.00 4.85
CA THR A 347 13.64 -6.88 5.70
C THR A 347 13.42 -5.80 6.74
N ALA A 348 13.99 -5.97 7.93
CA ALA A 348 13.93 -4.98 8.99
C ALA A 348 15.34 -4.60 9.44
N TYR A 349 15.48 -3.44 10.05
CA TYR A 349 16.67 -3.12 10.83
C TYR A 349 16.27 -2.33 12.06
N VAL A 350 17.07 -2.47 13.12
CA VAL A 350 16.96 -1.65 14.32
C VAL A 350 18.36 -1.18 14.67
N GLU A 351 18.51 0.13 14.74
CA GLU A 351 19.78 0.80 14.97
C GLU A 351 19.72 1.74 16.15
N ASP A 352 20.82 1.75 16.88
CA ASP A 352 21.07 2.73 17.93
C ASP A 352 21.96 3.84 17.37
N THR A 353 21.42 5.06 17.33
CA THR A 353 22.17 6.26 16.93
C THR A 353 23.37 6.56 17.83
N LEU A 354 23.35 6.10 19.09
CA LEU A 354 24.45 6.21 20.04
C LEU A 354 25.49 5.08 19.91
N ASN A 355 25.09 3.92 19.38
CA ASN A 355 25.94 2.74 19.26
C ASN A 355 25.86 2.10 17.86
N SER A 356 26.22 2.88 16.83
CA SER A 356 26.10 2.49 15.41
C SER A 356 26.98 1.32 14.98
N LYS A 357 27.93 0.88 15.82
CA LYS A 357 28.79 -0.29 15.55
C LYS A 357 28.23 -1.59 16.11
N SER A 358 27.20 -1.54 16.94
CA SER A 358 26.55 -2.73 17.44
C SER A 358 25.94 -3.49 16.28
N ALA A 359 26.32 -4.75 16.09
CA ALA A 359 25.79 -5.60 15.02
C ALA A 359 24.84 -6.66 15.58
N PRO A 360 23.80 -7.08 14.83
CA PRO A 360 22.92 -8.16 15.25
C PRO A 360 23.68 -9.48 15.33
N ARG A 361 23.40 -10.28 16.36
CA ARG A 361 24.04 -11.58 16.57
C ARG A 361 23.34 -12.66 15.74
N ALA A 362 24.12 -13.46 15.01
CA ALA A 362 23.57 -14.49 14.14
C ALA A 362 22.81 -15.61 14.89
N ILE A 363 23.24 -15.94 16.11
CA ILE A 363 22.62 -16.99 16.94
C ILE A 363 21.21 -16.64 17.41
N ASP A 364 20.85 -15.35 17.39
CA ASP A 364 19.58 -14.83 17.90
C ASP A 364 18.49 -14.80 16.81
N LYS A 365 18.78 -15.32 15.61
CA LYS A 365 17.86 -15.50 14.47
C LYS A 365 17.03 -16.77 14.58
N SER A 366 15.90 -16.83 13.90
CA SER A 366 15.11 -18.06 13.78
C SER A 366 15.88 -19.16 13.04
N ARG A 367 15.56 -20.41 13.36
CA ARG A 367 16.27 -21.64 12.95
C ARG A 367 15.63 -22.26 11.70
N GLY A 368 15.50 -21.49 10.63
CA GLY A 368 14.92 -21.94 9.35
C GLY A 368 13.86 -20.99 8.80
N ASP A 369 13.07 -21.48 7.85
CA ASP A 369 11.92 -20.75 7.31
C ASP A 369 10.68 -20.93 8.20
N VAL A 370 9.83 -19.90 8.28
CA VAL A 370 8.58 -19.94 9.05
C VAL A 370 7.54 -20.88 8.43
N ALA A 371 6.77 -21.52 9.30
CA ALA A 371 5.55 -22.21 8.91
C ALA A 371 4.32 -21.28 9.00
N LEU A 372 3.93 -20.63 7.90
CA LEU A 372 2.71 -19.79 7.84
C LEU A 372 1.41 -20.59 7.69
N ASN A 373 1.51 -21.89 7.38
CA ASN A 373 0.38 -22.78 7.15
C ASN A 373 -0.03 -23.61 8.39
N LEU A 374 0.30 -23.15 9.60
CA LEU A 374 -0.13 -23.82 10.85
C LEU A 374 -1.65 -23.70 11.08
N LEU A 375 -2.29 -22.76 10.38
CA LEU A 375 -3.73 -22.63 10.27
C LEU A 375 -4.14 -22.74 8.79
N PRO A 376 -5.29 -23.36 8.47
CA PRO A 376 -5.83 -23.35 7.11
C PRO A 376 -6.16 -21.92 6.63
N MET A 377 -5.83 -21.61 5.36
CA MET A 377 -5.94 -20.26 4.77
C MET A 377 -7.38 -19.73 4.74
N GLU A 378 -8.37 -20.59 4.86
CA GLU A 378 -9.79 -20.21 4.90
C GLU A 378 -10.18 -19.55 6.24
N GLN A 379 -9.38 -19.76 7.28
CA GLN A 379 -9.69 -19.31 8.64
C GLN A 379 -9.20 -17.89 8.94
N TYR A 380 -8.38 -17.30 8.08
CA TYR A 380 -7.81 -15.97 8.29
C TYR A 380 -7.62 -15.21 6.96
N ASP A 381 -7.50 -13.89 7.05
CA ASP A 381 -7.32 -13.03 5.88
C ASP A 381 -5.82 -12.78 5.62
N ILE A 382 -5.03 -12.63 6.68
CA ILE A 382 -3.61 -12.33 6.64
C ILE A 382 -2.86 -13.19 7.66
N ALA A 383 -1.73 -13.80 7.28
CA ALA A 383 -0.74 -14.30 8.22
C ALA A 383 0.48 -13.39 8.21
N LEU A 384 0.93 -12.96 9.38
CA LEU A 384 2.12 -12.15 9.57
C LEU A 384 3.11 -12.93 10.44
N SER A 385 4.34 -13.07 9.99
CA SER A 385 5.45 -13.64 10.74
C SER A 385 6.43 -12.55 11.11
N LEU A 386 6.92 -12.59 12.34
CA LEU A 386 8.00 -11.76 12.86
C LEU A 386 9.15 -12.68 13.33
N ASP A 387 10.32 -12.54 12.71
CA ASP A 387 11.52 -13.27 13.13
C ASP A 387 11.98 -12.76 14.51
N ARG A 388 12.30 -13.69 15.43
CA ARG A 388 12.76 -13.32 16.77
C ARG A 388 14.03 -12.48 16.81
N SER A 389 14.88 -12.49 15.77
CA SER A 389 16.07 -11.63 15.69
C SER A 389 15.73 -10.17 15.75
N VAL A 390 14.54 -9.80 15.27
CA VAL A 390 14.03 -8.45 15.40
C VAL A 390 13.89 -8.09 16.88
N ILE A 391 13.15 -8.88 17.63
CA ILE A 391 12.89 -8.64 19.05
C ILE A 391 14.20 -8.72 19.83
N ASN A 392 15.02 -9.73 19.56
CA ASN A 392 16.32 -9.90 20.18
C ASN A 392 17.28 -8.75 19.87
N ARG A 393 17.21 -8.15 18.69
CA ARG A 393 17.98 -6.96 18.34
C ARG A 393 17.54 -5.75 19.15
N VAL A 394 16.24 -5.57 19.40
CA VAL A 394 15.75 -4.53 20.29
C VAL A 394 16.25 -4.75 21.72
N LEU A 395 16.13 -5.98 22.24
CA LEU A 395 16.63 -6.33 23.57
C LEU A 395 18.15 -6.16 23.69
N GLN A 396 18.91 -6.49 22.64
CA GLN A 396 20.34 -6.25 22.56
C GLN A 396 20.69 -4.78 22.75
N LEU A 397 20.12 -3.92 21.92
CA LEU A 397 20.41 -2.49 21.96
C LEU A 397 19.98 -1.87 23.29
N SER A 398 18.82 -2.27 23.83
CA SER A 398 18.38 -1.82 25.16
C SER A 398 19.32 -2.29 26.28
N PHE A 399 19.83 -3.53 26.20
CA PHE A 399 20.81 -4.04 27.16
C PHE A 399 22.16 -3.30 27.07
N GLU A 400 22.64 -3.03 25.86
CA GLU A 400 23.86 -2.24 25.63
C GLU A 400 23.72 -0.81 26.16
N ARG A 401 22.49 -0.27 26.11
CA ARG A 401 22.11 0.99 26.77
C ARG A 401 21.89 0.85 28.28
N LYS A 402 22.09 -0.32 28.90
CA LYS A 402 21.92 -0.52 30.34
C LYS A 402 20.48 -0.29 30.85
N ASN A 403 19.49 -0.33 29.97
CA ASN A 403 18.07 -0.14 30.33
C ASN A 403 17.53 -1.26 31.23
N PHE A 404 18.25 -2.37 31.31
CA PHE A 404 17.86 -3.55 32.08
C PHE A 404 18.76 -3.80 33.30
N GLU A 405 19.62 -2.84 33.68
CA GLU A 405 20.56 -3.00 34.81
C GLU A 405 19.85 -3.22 36.16
N LYS A 406 18.59 -2.78 36.30
CA LYS A 406 17.76 -2.99 37.48
C LYS A 406 16.33 -3.31 37.07
N ILE A 407 15.93 -4.57 37.19
CA ILE A 407 14.51 -4.96 37.12
C ILE A 407 13.98 -4.97 38.54
N GLU A 408 13.20 -3.95 38.90
CA GLU A 408 12.46 -3.92 40.17
C GLU A 408 11.18 -4.76 40.05
N ASN A 409 11.02 -5.74 40.93
CA ASN A 409 9.77 -6.49 41.06
C ASN A 409 9.36 -6.54 42.54
N GLY A 410 8.38 -5.71 42.93
CA GLY A 410 7.82 -5.74 44.28
C GLY A 410 8.81 -5.42 45.41
N GLY A 411 9.87 -4.65 45.13
CA GLY A 411 10.90 -4.24 46.10
C GLY A 411 12.24 -4.98 45.98
N ASP A 412 12.28 -6.11 45.26
CA ASP A 412 13.52 -6.82 44.95
C ASP A 412 14.10 -6.35 43.60
N VAL A 413 15.40 -6.03 43.57
CA VAL A 413 16.14 -5.63 42.36
C VAL A 413 16.86 -6.84 41.78
N MET A 414 16.43 -7.29 40.60
CA MET A 414 17.17 -8.27 39.81
C MET A 414 18.08 -7.54 38.82
N LYS A 415 19.38 -7.79 38.90
CA LYS A 415 20.38 -7.24 37.97
C LYS A 415 20.67 -8.24 36.88
N LEU A 416 20.31 -7.89 35.64
CA LEU A 416 20.69 -8.68 34.47
C LEU A 416 22.17 -8.47 34.16
N VAL A 417 22.91 -9.57 34.06
CA VAL A 417 24.35 -9.56 33.72
C VAL A 417 24.62 -9.96 32.28
N ALA A 418 23.60 -10.47 31.58
CA ALA A 418 23.63 -10.70 30.15
C ALA A 418 22.32 -10.24 29.51
N MET A 419 22.41 -9.99 28.20
CA MET A 419 21.30 -9.61 27.35
C MET A 419 20.21 -10.69 27.36
N PRO A 420 18.94 -10.34 27.67
CA PRO A 420 17.86 -11.29 27.58
C PRO A 420 17.54 -11.63 26.12
N THR A 421 17.22 -12.89 25.83
CA THR A 421 16.82 -13.34 24.49
C THR A 421 15.53 -14.12 24.49
N ILE A 422 14.71 -13.91 23.47
CA ILE A 422 13.47 -14.65 23.23
C ILE A 422 13.74 -15.88 22.35
N ASP A 423 13.22 -17.03 22.77
CA ASP A 423 13.23 -18.29 22.02
C ASP A 423 11.84 -18.97 22.09
N TYR A 424 11.65 -19.96 21.23
CA TYR A 424 10.52 -20.87 21.27
C TYR A 424 10.52 -21.70 22.56
N VAL A 425 9.32 -21.91 23.10
CA VAL A 425 9.05 -22.91 24.11
C VAL A 425 7.91 -23.80 23.63
N LYS A 426 8.04 -25.11 23.86
CA LYS A 426 6.97 -26.04 23.57
C LYS A 426 5.73 -25.65 24.39
N PRO A 427 4.53 -25.60 23.78
CA PRO A 427 3.30 -25.30 24.51
C PRO A 427 3.15 -26.18 25.76
N LEU A 428 2.85 -25.55 26.88
CA LEU A 428 2.59 -26.23 28.14
C LEU A 428 1.25 -26.97 28.06
N THR A 429 1.24 -28.28 28.27
CA THR A 429 0.04 -29.13 28.12
C THR A 429 -0.99 -28.94 29.22
N ASP A 430 -0.58 -28.38 30.34
CA ASP A 430 -1.36 -28.14 31.56
C ASP A 430 -2.04 -26.75 31.58
N VAL A 431 -1.80 -25.91 30.57
CA VAL A 431 -2.31 -24.52 30.53
C VAL A 431 -3.08 -24.27 29.24
N ALA A 432 -4.39 -24.03 29.36
CA ALA A 432 -5.19 -23.54 28.25
C ALA A 432 -4.83 -22.08 27.95
N LEU A 433 -4.31 -21.82 26.75
CA LEU A 433 -4.09 -20.47 26.23
C LEU A 433 -5.30 -19.98 25.46
N LYS A 434 -5.59 -18.67 25.55
CA LYS A 434 -6.54 -18.03 24.64
C LYS A 434 -5.93 -17.96 23.23
N PRO A 435 -6.75 -17.84 22.17
CA PRO A 435 -6.23 -17.71 20.80
C PRO A 435 -5.26 -16.55 20.61
N GLN A 436 -5.43 -15.45 21.34
CA GLN A 436 -4.59 -14.24 21.29
C GLN A 436 -3.36 -14.31 22.21
N GLU A 437 -3.02 -15.50 22.72
CA GLU A 437 -1.91 -15.72 23.64
C GLU A 437 -0.98 -16.81 23.11
N THR A 438 0.32 -16.64 23.30
CA THR A 438 1.31 -17.69 23.04
C THR A 438 2.40 -17.71 24.10
N PHE A 439 3.09 -18.84 24.25
CA PHE A 439 4.22 -18.93 25.17
C PHE A 439 5.52 -18.60 24.44
N VAL A 440 6.38 -17.84 25.10
CA VAL A 440 7.76 -17.57 24.69
C VAL A 440 8.70 -17.88 25.85
N LYS A 441 9.94 -18.19 25.49
CA LYS A 441 11.04 -18.42 26.42
C LYS A 441 11.89 -17.17 26.50
N LEU A 442 12.18 -16.68 27.68
CA LEU A 442 13.13 -15.59 27.91
C LEU A 442 14.35 -16.16 28.62
N HIS A 443 15.47 -16.26 27.92
CA HIS A 443 16.74 -16.64 28.51
C HIS A 443 17.29 -15.44 29.28
N VAL A 444 17.57 -15.61 30.58
CA VAL A 444 18.08 -14.54 31.44
C VAL A 444 19.30 -15.00 32.22
N SER A 445 20.22 -14.07 32.42
CA SER A 445 21.37 -14.24 33.31
C SER A 445 21.28 -13.19 34.40
N ILE A 446 21.11 -13.61 35.66
CA ILE A 446 20.97 -12.68 36.79
C ILE A 446 22.11 -12.81 37.79
N GLU A 447 22.44 -11.68 38.41
CA GLU A 447 23.26 -11.65 39.62
C GLU A 447 22.41 -12.06 40.83
N ASN A 448 22.84 -13.07 41.58
CA ASN A 448 22.19 -13.50 42.82
C ASN A 448 23.19 -13.51 43.99
N LYS A 449 22.69 -13.20 45.19
CA LYS A 449 23.45 -13.28 46.45
C LYS A 449 22.89 -14.41 47.31
N PRO A 450 23.35 -15.64 47.12
CA PRO A 450 22.80 -16.80 47.82
C PRO A 450 23.19 -16.79 49.30
N ASP A 451 22.27 -17.20 50.17
CA ASP A 451 22.59 -17.48 51.57
C ASP A 451 23.23 -18.88 51.70
N SER A 452 24.48 -19.02 51.23
CA SER A 452 25.20 -20.30 51.21
C SER A 452 26.71 -20.16 51.37
N THR A 453 27.29 -20.93 52.30
CA THR A 453 28.74 -21.02 52.52
C THR A 453 29.51 -21.79 51.43
N PHE A 454 28.78 -22.50 50.56
CA PHE A 454 29.35 -23.28 49.46
C PHE A 454 29.51 -22.48 48.16
N LEU A 455 28.94 -21.28 48.14
CA LEU A 455 28.98 -20.36 47.01
C LEU A 455 29.76 -19.10 47.38
N LYS A 456 30.26 -18.41 46.36
CA LYS A 456 30.74 -17.04 46.55
C LYS A 456 29.57 -16.12 46.91
N GLU A 457 29.90 -14.99 47.53
CA GLU A 457 28.94 -13.96 47.94
C GLU A 457 28.06 -13.45 46.79
N THR A 458 28.57 -13.52 45.54
CA THR A 458 27.83 -13.15 44.34
C THR A 458 28.04 -14.21 43.28
N ILE A 459 26.93 -14.72 42.74
CA ILE A 459 26.90 -15.73 41.68
C ILE A 459 26.13 -15.21 40.48
N VAL A 460 26.39 -15.81 39.31
CA VAL A 460 25.55 -15.61 38.13
C VAL A 460 24.78 -16.89 37.87
N LEU A 461 23.47 -16.74 37.72
CA LEU A 461 22.56 -17.82 37.37
C LEU A 461 22.00 -17.57 35.98
N ASP A 462 22.12 -18.58 35.12
CA ASP A 462 21.50 -18.62 33.79
C ASP A 462 20.28 -19.53 33.89
N PHE A 463 19.09 -19.02 33.56
CA PHE A 463 17.88 -19.83 33.50
C PHE A 463 16.86 -19.22 32.56
N ASP A 464 15.83 -20.00 32.28
CA ASP A 464 14.82 -19.61 31.32
C ASP A 464 13.52 -19.28 32.02
N ILE A 465 12.93 -18.14 31.65
CA ILE A 465 11.59 -17.75 32.10
C ILE A 465 10.61 -18.09 30.98
N VAL A 466 9.59 -18.87 31.31
CA VAL A 466 8.42 -19.01 30.44
C VAL A 466 7.53 -17.80 30.67
N ALA A 467 7.25 -17.07 29.60
CA ALA A 467 6.37 -15.92 29.59
C ALA A 467 5.24 -16.13 28.58
N LYS A 468 4.11 -15.48 28.81
CA LYS A 468 3.00 -15.38 27.86
C LYS A 468 3.13 -14.09 27.10
N LEU A 469 3.12 -14.17 25.78
CA LEU A 469 2.91 -13.02 24.92
C LEU A 469 1.42 -12.94 24.62
N ALA A 470 0.77 -11.83 24.98
CA ALA A 470 -0.68 -11.66 24.90
C ALA A 470 -1.05 -10.33 24.26
N GLN A 471 -2.15 -10.30 23.50
CA GLN A 471 -2.70 -9.04 22.99
C GLN A 471 -3.18 -8.14 24.14
N MET A 472 -2.80 -6.86 24.09
CA MET A 472 -3.25 -5.85 25.03
C MET A 472 -4.76 -5.60 24.91
N LYS A 473 -5.38 -5.09 25.99
CA LYS A 473 -6.85 -4.87 26.04
C LYS A 473 -7.35 -3.82 25.05
N ASP A 474 -6.53 -2.81 24.79
CA ASP A 474 -6.74 -1.74 23.79
C ASP A 474 -6.49 -2.22 22.35
N LYS A 475 -5.89 -3.40 22.17
CA LYS A 475 -5.47 -4.01 20.89
C LYS A 475 -4.31 -3.31 20.18
N ASP A 476 -3.64 -2.35 20.82
CA ASP A 476 -2.58 -1.56 20.20
C ASP A 476 -1.21 -2.28 20.16
N GLY A 477 -1.09 -3.41 20.85
CA GLY A 477 0.16 -4.16 20.89
C GLY A 477 0.08 -5.53 21.54
N LEU A 478 1.23 -6.18 21.64
CA LEU A 478 1.45 -7.37 22.44
C LEU A 478 2.22 -7.02 23.72
N GLN A 479 1.81 -7.60 24.84
CA GLN A 479 2.44 -7.47 26.14
C GLN A 479 3.04 -8.80 26.58
N LEU A 480 4.23 -8.73 27.18
CA LEU A 480 4.91 -9.87 27.75
C LEU A 480 4.56 -10.01 29.25
N ILE A 481 3.96 -11.13 29.60
CA ILE A 481 3.47 -11.46 30.95
C ILE A 481 4.28 -12.62 31.49
N LEU A 482 4.98 -12.44 32.60
CA LEU A 482 5.78 -13.49 33.22
C LEU A 482 4.86 -14.62 33.74
N TYR A 483 5.22 -15.87 33.49
CA TYR A 483 4.40 -17.03 33.90
C TYR A 483 5.11 -17.91 34.93
N LYS A 484 6.28 -18.48 34.59
CA LYS A 484 7.08 -19.30 35.52
C LYS A 484 8.55 -19.36 35.13
N ILE A 485 9.42 -19.73 36.05
CA ILE A 485 10.79 -20.14 35.75
C ILE A 485 10.82 -21.61 35.32
N ASP A 486 11.59 -21.93 34.29
CA ASP A 486 11.92 -23.31 33.92
C ASP A 486 13.12 -23.80 34.73
N GLU A 487 12.84 -24.42 35.88
CA GLU A 487 13.83 -24.88 36.85
C GLU A 487 14.88 -25.85 36.26
N ASN A 488 14.53 -26.57 35.18
CA ASN A 488 15.39 -27.56 34.54
C ASN A 488 16.49 -26.93 33.69
N THR A 489 16.36 -25.66 33.36
CA THR A 489 17.30 -24.90 32.52
C THR A 489 18.33 -24.13 33.34
N MET A 490 18.18 -24.13 34.67
CA MET A 490 19.05 -23.39 35.57
C MET A 490 20.48 -23.95 35.57
N THR A 491 21.44 -23.11 35.21
CA THR A 491 22.86 -23.42 35.22
C THR A 491 23.64 -22.33 35.94
N MET A 492 24.79 -22.71 36.52
CA MET A 492 25.70 -21.83 37.23
C MET A 492 27.13 -22.29 36.96
N ASP A 493 27.99 -21.36 36.56
CA ASP A 493 29.40 -21.63 36.31
C ASP A 493 30.14 -22.11 37.58
N GLU A 494 30.99 -23.13 37.44
CA GLU A 494 31.76 -23.72 38.53
C GLU A 494 32.70 -22.72 39.22
N LYS A 495 33.06 -21.62 38.56
CA LYS A 495 33.89 -20.55 39.14
C LYS A 495 33.25 -19.87 40.35
N TYR A 496 31.94 -20.01 40.52
CA TYR A 496 31.17 -19.45 41.65
C TYR A 496 31.12 -20.37 42.88
N LEU A 497 31.67 -21.59 42.79
CA LEU A 497 31.84 -22.47 43.94
C LEU A 497 32.96 -21.95 44.86
N SER A 498 32.71 -21.95 46.17
CA SER A 498 33.73 -21.70 47.18
C SER A 498 34.74 -22.86 47.22
N THR A 499 35.88 -22.69 47.90
CA THR A 499 36.88 -23.76 48.05
C THR A 499 36.26 -25.02 48.67
N ALA A 500 35.35 -24.86 49.64
CA ALA A 500 34.57 -25.95 50.22
C ALA A 500 33.59 -26.59 49.21
N GLY A 501 32.95 -25.76 48.38
CA GLY A 501 32.06 -26.23 47.30
C GLY A 501 32.79 -27.04 46.21
N LYS A 502 34.03 -26.67 45.86
CA LYS A 502 34.85 -27.41 44.88
C LYS A 502 35.32 -28.78 45.38
N LEU A 503 35.58 -28.92 46.68
CA LEU A 503 35.98 -30.19 47.30
C LEU A 503 34.83 -31.21 47.37
N LEU A 504 33.58 -30.75 47.34
CA LEU A 504 32.38 -31.56 47.55
C LEU A 504 31.47 -31.61 46.32
N ASN A 505 32.06 -31.39 45.14
CA ASN A 505 31.45 -31.02 43.87
C ASN A 505 30.33 -31.95 43.36
N GLY A 506 30.26 -33.21 43.83
CA GLY A 506 29.26 -34.19 43.35
C GLY A 506 27.99 -34.28 44.20
N ILE A 507 28.09 -34.18 45.53
CA ILE A 507 26.97 -34.48 46.45
C ILE A 507 26.18 -33.21 46.79
N TRP A 508 26.86 -32.05 46.81
CA TRP A 508 26.28 -30.81 47.29
C TRP A 508 25.81 -29.87 46.18
N ARG A 509 26.23 -30.09 44.92
CA ARG A 509 25.64 -29.42 43.74
C ARG A 509 24.13 -29.57 43.76
N GLY A 510 23.61 -30.80 43.87
CA GLY A 510 22.16 -31.04 43.89
C GLY A 510 21.42 -30.25 44.97
N LYS A 511 21.99 -30.13 46.19
CA LYS A 511 21.38 -29.41 47.31
C LYS A 511 21.43 -27.88 47.14
N VAL A 512 22.54 -27.35 46.63
CA VAL A 512 22.71 -25.92 46.37
C VAL A 512 21.79 -25.46 45.24
N TYR A 513 21.73 -26.22 44.14
CA TYR A 513 20.79 -25.96 43.05
C TYR A 513 19.33 -26.09 43.52
N ALA A 514 19.01 -27.05 44.39
CA ALA A 514 17.67 -27.18 44.96
C ALA A 514 17.28 -25.97 45.84
N GLY A 515 18.20 -25.48 46.67
CA GLY A 515 17.97 -24.29 47.52
C GLY A 515 17.74 -23.02 46.69
N ILE A 516 18.56 -22.79 45.66
CA ILE A 516 18.39 -21.67 44.74
C ILE A 516 17.07 -21.78 43.96
N ARG A 517 16.70 -22.99 43.50
CA ARG A 517 15.40 -23.22 42.85
C ARG A 517 14.25 -22.87 43.77
N GLU A 518 14.31 -23.26 45.04
CA GLU A 518 13.25 -22.95 46.01
C GLU A 518 13.15 -21.44 46.28
N GLU A 519 14.27 -20.73 46.37
CA GLU A 519 14.31 -19.28 46.54
C GLU A 519 13.71 -18.54 45.33
N LEU A 520 14.15 -18.89 44.12
CA LEU A 520 13.61 -18.33 42.88
C LEU A 520 12.12 -18.66 42.73
N LYS A 521 11.71 -19.88 43.08
CA LYS A 521 10.31 -20.28 43.07
C LYS A 521 9.46 -19.45 44.03
N LYS A 522 9.97 -19.13 45.23
CA LYS A 522 9.29 -18.24 46.17
C LYS A 522 9.15 -16.82 45.61
N LYS A 523 10.22 -16.26 45.04
CA LYS A 523 10.21 -14.93 44.40
C LYS A 523 9.25 -14.84 43.20
N CYS A 524 9.05 -15.94 42.50
CA CYS A 524 8.26 -16.00 41.27
C CYS A 524 6.88 -16.66 41.45
N ALA A 525 6.54 -17.11 42.66
CA ALA A 525 5.32 -17.86 42.95
C ALA A 525 4.04 -17.10 42.59
N THR A 526 4.10 -15.77 42.63
CA THR A 526 2.98 -14.88 42.34
C THR A 526 2.78 -14.62 40.85
N TRP A 527 3.77 -14.87 39.97
CA TRP A 527 3.69 -14.46 38.56
C TRP A 527 2.53 -15.11 37.81
N ALA A 528 2.24 -16.38 38.12
CA ALA A 528 1.11 -17.10 37.55
C ALA A 528 -0.26 -16.49 37.92
N THR A 529 -0.36 -15.78 39.04
CA THR A 529 -1.63 -15.24 39.58
C THR A 529 -1.74 -13.71 39.48
N THR A 530 -0.64 -12.96 39.60
CA THR A 530 -0.64 -11.49 39.58
C THR A 530 -0.46 -10.88 38.19
N GLN A 531 -0.19 -11.69 37.16
CA GLN A 531 0.10 -11.22 35.79
C GLN A 531 1.18 -10.14 35.79
N ALA A 532 2.37 -10.48 36.31
CA ALA A 532 3.50 -9.57 36.33
C ALA A 532 3.91 -9.22 34.89
N ASN A 533 3.59 -7.99 34.48
CA ASN A 533 3.85 -7.49 33.14
C ASN A 533 5.25 -6.88 33.06
N ILE A 534 5.99 -7.20 31.99
CA ILE A 534 7.22 -6.46 31.68
C ILE A 534 6.81 -5.10 31.06
N PRO A 535 7.33 -3.96 31.55
CA PRO A 535 7.05 -2.66 30.96
C PRO A 535 7.45 -2.57 29.49
N GLY A 536 6.58 -1.97 28.68
CA GLY A 536 6.72 -1.87 27.23
C GLY A 536 5.75 -2.80 26.48
N SER A 537 5.56 -2.52 25.19
CA SER A 537 4.76 -3.34 24.28
C SER A 537 5.52 -3.55 22.99
N LEU A 538 5.29 -4.70 22.35
CA LEU A 538 5.64 -4.87 20.94
C LEU A 538 4.49 -4.24 20.14
N PRO A 539 4.73 -3.12 19.44
CA PRO A 539 3.67 -2.47 18.69
C PRO A 539 3.19 -3.41 17.60
N LEU A 540 1.88 -3.63 17.54
CA LEU A 540 1.23 -4.26 16.41
C LEU A 540 0.85 -3.15 15.44
N PRO A 541 0.85 -3.38 14.12
CA PRO A 541 0.17 -2.47 13.22
C PRO A 541 -1.33 -2.49 13.60
N PRO A 542 -1.88 -1.40 14.18
CA PRO A 542 -3.29 -1.37 14.56
C PRO A 542 -4.20 -1.33 13.32
N GLU A 543 -3.61 -0.97 12.18
CA GLU A 543 -4.27 -0.67 10.93
C GLU A 543 -3.32 -0.90 9.75
N VAL A 544 -3.83 -1.43 8.64
CA VAL A 544 -3.12 -1.51 7.36
C VAL A 544 -4.06 -0.96 6.29
N LEU A 545 -3.63 0.08 5.56
CA LEU A 545 -4.44 0.73 4.52
C LEU A 545 -5.78 1.30 5.03
N GLY A 546 -5.82 1.85 6.23
CA GLY A 546 -7.08 2.34 6.82
C GLY A 546 -8.01 1.21 7.31
N MET A 547 -7.53 -0.04 7.34
CA MET A 547 -8.28 -1.21 7.78
C MET A 547 -7.74 -1.72 9.12
N LYS A 548 -8.59 -1.70 10.14
CA LYS A 548 -8.27 -2.31 11.44
C LYS A 548 -8.10 -3.82 11.30
N LEU A 549 -7.13 -4.37 12.01
CA LEU A 549 -6.84 -5.81 12.03
C LEU A 549 -7.17 -6.40 13.39
N ASP A 550 -7.82 -7.57 13.39
CA ASP A 550 -8.10 -8.33 14.60
C ASP A 550 -7.24 -9.60 14.63
N ILE A 551 -6.53 -9.84 15.74
CA ILE A 551 -5.81 -11.09 15.95
C ILE A 551 -6.80 -12.22 16.16
N ASN A 552 -6.86 -13.12 15.18
CA ASN A 552 -7.55 -14.39 15.29
C ASN A 552 -6.75 -15.36 16.15
N ARG A 553 -5.45 -15.49 15.86
CA ARG A 553 -4.57 -16.44 16.56
C ARG A 553 -3.13 -15.96 16.61
N LEU A 554 -2.47 -16.18 17.75
CA LEU A 554 -1.06 -15.90 18.00
C LEU A 554 -0.33 -17.21 18.30
N LEU A 555 0.80 -17.46 17.63
CA LEU A 555 1.62 -18.67 17.83
C LEU A 555 3.11 -18.34 17.70
N MET A 556 3.95 -18.97 18.53
CA MET A 556 5.39 -19.07 18.25
C MET A 556 5.66 -20.39 17.54
N ASP A 557 6.21 -20.36 16.34
CA ASP A 557 6.59 -21.59 15.64
C ASP A 557 7.87 -22.20 16.24
N SER A 558 8.13 -23.48 15.94
CA SER A 558 9.29 -24.19 16.48
C SER A 558 10.64 -23.69 15.96
N THR A 559 10.63 -22.89 14.89
CA THR A 559 11.84 -22.29 14.32
C THR A 559 12.18 -20.97 15.01
N GLY A 560 11.25 -20.37 15.75
CA GLY A 560 11.43 -19.14 16.49
C GLY A 560 10.77 -17.91 15.86
N HIS A 561 9.82 -18.09 14.95
CA HIS A 561 9.01 -17.00 14.42
C HIS A 561 7.73 -16.80 15.22
N LEU A 562 7.41 -15.55 15.52
CA LEU A 562 6.11 -15.17 16.03
C LEU A 562 5.13 -15.02 14.87
N VAL A 563 4.14 -15.89 14.79
CA VAL A 563 3.12 -15.93 13.74
C VAL A 563 1.79 -15.40 14.27
N MET A 564 1.24 -14.42 13.56
CA MET A 564 -0.03 -13.78 13.82
C MET A 564 -0.98 -14.04 12.67
N TYR A 565 -2.09 -14.69 12.95
CA TYR A 565 -3.20 -14.85 12.02
C TYR A 565 -4.21 -13.75 12.29
N LEU A 566 -4.43 -12.92 11.29
CA LEU A 566 -5.21 -11.69 11.35
C LEU A 566 -6.44 -11.80 10.45
N ASN A 567 -7.54 -11.21 10.90
CA ASN A 567 -8.70 -10.94 10.07
C ASN A 567 -8.81 -9.43 9.86
N TYR A 568 -9.36 -9.01 8.72
CA TYR A 568 -9.86 -7.65 8.61
C TYR A 568 -10.97 -7.48 9.64
N ALA A 569 -10.88 -6.44 10.47
CA ALA A 569 -11.92 -6.14 11.42
C ALA A 569 -13.24 -6.03 10.65
N LYS A 570 -14.28 -6.70 11.12
CA LYS A 570 -15.62 -6.51 10.56
C LYS A 570 -15.93 -5.03 10.77
N THR A 571 -15.89 -4.24 9.70
CA THR A 571 -16.38 -2.86 9.71
C THR A 571 -17.79 -2.95 10.25
N GLY A 572 -17.98 -2.56 11.50
CA GLY A 572 -19.26 -2.59 12.14
C GLY A 572 -20.24 -1.82 11.27
N ALA A 573 -21.33 -2.50 10.92
CA ALA A 573 -22.59 -1.83 10.73
C ALA A 573 -22.73 -0.74 11.80
N LYS A 574 -22.98 0.49 11.35
CA LYS A 574 -23.47 1.53 12.26
C LYS A 574 -24.77 1.07 12.91
#